data_AF-A0A2E9Y894-F1
#
_entry.id   AF-A0A2E9Y894-F1
#
_cell.length_a   1.000
_cell.length_b   1.000
_cell.length_c   1.000
_cell.angle_alpha   90.00
_cell.angle_beta   90.00
_cell.angle_gamma   90.00
#
_symmetry.space_group_name_H-M   'P 1'
#
loop_
_entity.id
_entity.type
_entity.pdbx_description
1 polymer ?
#
loop_
_entity_poly.entity_id
_entity_poly.type
_entity_poly.pdbx_seq_one_letter_code
_entity_poly.pdbx_strand_id
1 'polypeptide(L)'
;MVQQRLRPFLAALGQAGGTHICVAHKAVIRAIFAAAHDWNMLGRPPVKLCWEQAHMFEVDASGGVRPRQMNVPLAAVEDTPQ
;
A
#
# COMPACT_ATOMS: atom_id res chain seq x y z
N MET A 1 6.14 -6.46 15.70
CA MET A 1 5.71 -7.08 14.41
C MET A 1 6.18 -6.22 13.23
N VAL A 2 6.24 -6.74 12.00
CA VAL A 2 6.70 -5.96 10.82
C VAL A 2 5.85 -4.70 10.59
N GLN A 3 4.53 -4.80 10.77
CA GLN A 3 3.58 -3.67 10.66
C GLN A 3 3.98 -2.48 11.56
N GLN A 4 4.35 -2.74 12.81
CA GLN A 4 4.77 -1.71 13.77
C GLN A 4 6.04 -0.97 13.31
N ARG A 5 6.95 -1.65 12.61
CA ARG A 5 8.18 -1.02 12.09
C ARG A 5 7.93 -0.07 10.93
N LEU A 6 6.81 -0.24 10.22
CA LEU A 6 6.43 0.64 9.11
C LEU A 6 5.75 1.93 9.58
N ARG A 7 5.26 1.96 10.82
CA ARG A 7 4.46 3.08 11.33
C ARG A 7 5.20 4.44 11.28
N PRO A 8 6.48 4.56 11.67
CA PRO A 8 7.20 5.83 11.56
C PRO A 8 7.38 6.30 10.12
N PHE A 9 7.64 5.38 9.19
CA PHE A 9 7.74 5.69 7.76
C PHE A 9 6.40 6.18 7.20
N LEU A 10 5.30 5.49 7.53
CA LEU A 10 3.96 5.89 7.10
C LEU A 10 3.55 7.24 7.71
N ALA A 11 3.87 7.50 8.97
CA ALA A 11 3.61 8.79 9.61
C ALA A 11 4.37 9.92 8.90
N ALA A 12 5.63 9.70 8.51
CA ALA A 12 6.40 10.67 7.73
C ALA A 12 5.74 10.98 6.38
N LEU A 13 5.21 9.96 5.67
CA LEU A 13 4.46 10.18 4.44
C LEU A 13 3.16 10.97 4.69
N GLY A 14 2.38 10.60 5.70
CA GLY A 14 1.14 11.31 6.03
C GLY A 14 1.36 12.76 6.46
N GLN A 15 2.50 13.05 7.10
CA GLN A 15 2.90 14.41 7.48
C GLN A 15 3.44 15.23 6.29
N ALA A 16 4.17 14.59 5.38
CA ALA A 16 4.61 15.24 4.13
C ALA A 16 3.41 15.60 3.24
N GLY A 17 2.38 14.75 3.25
CA GLY A 17 1.19 14.91 2.43
C GLY A 17 1.46 14.70 0.93
N GLY A 18 0.38 14.70 0.16
CA GLY A 18 0.44 14.48 -1.29
C GLY A 18 0.39 13.01 -1.69
N THR A 19 0.78 12.72 -2.92
CA THR A 19 0.75 11.37 -3.51
C THR A 19 2.15 10.80 -3.60
N HIS A 20 2.34 9.60 -3.06
CA HIS A 20 3.62 8.92 -3.03
C HIS A 20 3.53 7.56 -3.73
N ILE A 21 4.61 7.18 -4.41
CA ILE A 21 4.78 5.84 -4.98
C ILE A 21 5.76 5.07 -4.09
N CYS A 22 5.42 3.83 -3.74
CA CYS A 22 6.27 2.94 -2.97
C CYS A 22 6.48 1.64 -3.74
N VAL A 23 7.75 1.33 -4.05
CA VAL A 23 8.16 0.03 -4.59
C VAL A 23 8.82 -0.75 -3.47
N ALA A 24 8.27 -1.92 -3.14
CA ALA A 24 8.74 -2.71 -2.02
C ALA A 24 8.51 -4.20 -2.24
N HIS A 25 9.15 -5.00 -1.40
CA HIS A 25 8.95 -6.44 -1.38
C HIS A 25 7.50 -6.80 -0.99
N LYS A 26 7.05 -7.96 -1.49
CA LYS A 26 5.73 -8.56 -1.19
C LYS A 26 5.36 -8.54 0.29
N ALA A 27 6.33 -8.79 1.19
CA ALA A 27 6.10 -8.80 2.62
C ALA A 27 5.71 -7.42 3.20
N VAL A 28 6.29 -6.34 2.67
CA VAL A 28 5.97 -4.96 3.08
C VAL A 28 4.56 -4.59 2.64
N ILE A 29 4.23 -4.87 1.37
CA ILE A 29 2.89 -4.65 0.81
C ILE A 29 1.83 -5.41 1.64
N ARG A 30 2.10 -6.69 1.97
CA ARG A 30 1.21 -7.49 2.82
C ARG A 30 1.05 -6.93 4.22
N ALA A 31 2.12 -6.37 4.81
CA ALA A 31 2.04 -5.78 6.15
C ALA A 31 1.15 -4.53 6.15
N ILE A 32 1.27 -3.66 5.14
CA ILE A 32 0.41 -2.48 4.98
C ILE A 32 -1.04 -2.91 4.72
N PHE A 33 -1.24 -3.85 3.80
CA PHE A 33 -2.56 -4.42 3.51
C PHE A 33 -3.24 -5.00 4.75
N ALA A 34 -2.50 -5.79 5.53
CA ALA A 34 -2.98 -6.39 6.77
C ALA A 34 -3.38 -5.32 7.80
N ALA A 35 -2.54 -4.30 8.00
CA ALA A 35 -2.84 -3.19 8.89
C ALA A 35 -4.07 -2.39 8.42
N ALA A 36 -4.19 -2.15 7.12
CA ALA A 36 -5.29 -1.38 6.53
C ALA A 36 -6.66 -2.06 6.67
N HIS A 37 -6.68 -3.39 6.71
CA HIS A 37 -7.90 -4.20 6.85
C HIS A 37 -8.12 -4.75 8.26
N ASP A 38 -7.30 -4.35 9.25
CA ASP A 38 -7.27 -4.97 10.58
C ASP A 38 -7.19 -6.51 10.53
N TRP A 39 -6.44 -7.02 9.56
CA TRP A 39 -6.33 -8.44 9.30
C TRP A 39 -5.07 -8.98 9.98
N ASN A 40 -5.24 -9.88 10.93
CA ASN A 40 -4.15 -10.57 11.63
C ASN A 40 -3.35 -11.55 10.75
N MET A 41 -3.60 -11.57 9.44
CA MET A 41 -2.94 -12.44 8.45
C MET A 41 -3.24 -13.93 8.62
N LEU A 42 -4.34 -14.29 9.29
CA LEU A 42 -4.83 -15.65 9.42
C LEU A 42 -6.08 -15.88 8.57
N GLY A 43 -6.23 -17.10 8.05
CA GLY A 43 -7.38 -17.47 7.22
C GLY A 43 -7.39 -16.78 5.85
N ARG A 44 -8.59 -16.51 5.34
CA ARG A 44 -8.78 -15.93 4.00
C ARG A 44 -8.43 -14.42 4.03
N PRO A 45 -7.62 -13.92 3.08
CA PRO A 45 -7.38 -12.48 2.97
C PRO A 45 -8.66 -11.73 2.58
N PRO A 46 -8.85 -10.48 3.06
CA PRO A 46 -10.00 -9.65 2.70
C PRO A 46 -10.16 -9.44 1.18
N VAL A 47 -9.04 -9.34 0.45
CA VAL A 47 -8.97 -9.15 -1.00
C VAL A 47 -7.81 -9.99 -1.54
N LYS A 48 -8.01 -10.64 -2.70
CA LYS A 48 -6.92 -11.29 -3.44
C LYS A 48 -6.11 -10.21 -4.17
N LEU A 49 -4.87 -10.01 -3.77
CA LEU A 49 -3.96 -9.05 -4.40
C LEU A 49 -3.47 -9.57 -5.76
N CYS A 50 -3.56 -8.72 -6.78
CA CYS A 50 -2.96 -8.89 -8.09
C CYS A 50 -1.57 -8.24 -8.09
N TRP A 51 -0.50 -9.04 -8.11
CA TRP A 51 0.88 -8.53 -7.91
C TRP A 51 1.44 -7.69 -9.06
N GLU A 52 0.81 -7.73 -10.22
CA GLU A 52 1.16 -6.92 -11.40
C GLU A 52 0.49 -5.54 -11.39
N GLN A 53 -0.26 -5.23 -10.33
CA GLN A 53 -1.07 -4.04 -10.20
C GLN A 53 -0.68 -3.26 -8.94
N ALA A 54 -0.95 -1.96 -8.94
CA ALA A 54 -0.74 -1.12 -7.77
C ALA A 54 -1.85 -1.34 -6.72
N HIS A 55 -1.52 -1.07 -5.46
CA HIS A 55 -2.47 -1.09 -4.36
C HIS A 55 -2.40 0.26 -3.65
N MET A 56 -3.50 1.01 -3.70
CA MET A 56 -3.58 2.38 -3.20
C MET A 56 -4.17 2.40 -1.79
N PHE A 57 -3.45 3.08 -0.90
CA PHE A 57 -3.80 3.26 0.51
C PHE A 57 -3.84 4.75 0.84
N GLU A 58 -4.76 5.13 1.70
CA GLU A 58 -4.69 6.41 2.42
C GLU A 58 -3.81 6.25 3.65
N VAL A 59 -3.01 7.27 3.93
CA VAL A 59 -2.12 7.33 5.08
C VAL A 59 -2.39 8.61 5.84
N ASP A 60 -2.61 8.52 7.15
CA ASP A 60 -2.79 9.69 8.01
C ASP A 60 -1.45 10.14 8.67
N ALA A 61 -1.46 11.33 9.27
CA ALA A 61 -0.28 11.92 9.92
C ALA A 61 0.27 11.11 11.13
N SER A 62 -0.48 10.12 11.61
CA SER A 62 -0.07 9.18 12.68
C SER A 62 0.48 7.85 12.14
N GLY A 63 0.51 7.69 10.82
CA GLY A 63 0.91 6.46 10.13
C GLY A 63 -0.17 5.39 10.12
N GLY A 64 -1.42 5.75 10.43
CA GLY A 64 -2.58 4.89 10.19
C GLY A 64 -2.82 4.74 8.70
N VAL A 65 -3.27 3.55 8.28
CA VAL A 65 -3.50 3.21 6.87
C VAL A 65 -4.92 2.72 6.65
N ARG A 66 -5.52 3.08 5.52
CA ARG A 66 -6.84 2.59 5.08
C ARG A 66 -6.79 2.20 3.60
N PRO A 67 -7.48 1.14 3.18
CA PRO A 67 -7.53 0.76 1.77
C PRO A 67 -8.34 1.81 1.02
N ARG A 68 -7.77 2.39 -0.05
CA ARG A 68 -8.50 3.30 -0.94
C ARG A 68 -8.96 2.57 -2.19
N GLN A 69 -8.04 1.86 -2.84
CA GLN A 69 -8.34 1.06 -4.03
C GLN A 69 -7.30 -0.05 -4.20
N MET A 70 -7.75 -1.30 -4.30
CA MET A 70 -6.86 -2.43 -4.56
C MET A 70 -6.85 -2.75 -6.05
N ASN A 71 -5.74 -3.33 -6.53
CA ASN A 71 -5.64 -3.93 -7.85
C ASN A 71 -5.86 -2.88 -8.95
N VAL A 72 -5.15 -1.76 -8.82
CA VAL A 72 -5.15 -0.65 -9.79
C VAL A 72 -4.24 -1.03 -10.96
N PRO A 73 -4.76 -1.20 -12.18
CA PRO A 73 -3.93 -1.50 -13.34
C PRO A 73 -2.87 -0.42 -13.54
N LEU A 74 -1.63 -0.87 -13.76
CA LEU A 74 -0.58 0.02 -14.23
C LEU A 74 -0.80 0.20 -15.74
N ALA A 75 -1.18 1.41 -16.15
CA ALA A 75 -1.24 1.72 -17.58
C ALA A 75 0.18 1.62 -18.16
N ALA A 76 0.33 0.94 -19.29
CA ALA A 76 1.55 1.03 -20.06
C ALA A 76 1.71 2.49 -20.52
N VAL A 77 2.92 3.05 -20.37
CA VAL A 77 3.27 4.27 -21.10
C VAL A 77 3.34 3.84 -22.57
N GLU A 78 2.37 4.24 -23.38
CA GLU A 78 2.54 4.18 -24.83
C GLU A 78 3.65 5.17 -25.18
N ASP A 79 4.83 4.62 -25.46
CA ASP A 79 5.96 5.36 -25.99
C ASP A 79 5.54 5.87 -27.36
N THR A 80 4.99 7.08 -27.42
CA THR A 80 4.65 7.74 -28.68
C THR A 80 5.98 8.21 -29.28
N PRO A 81 6.46 7.63 -30.39
CA PRO A 81 7.64 8.17 -31.05
C PRO A 81 7.29 9.57 -31.58
N GLN A 82 8.13 10.53 -31.22
CA GLN A 82 8.07 11.91 -31.69
C GLN A 82 8.49 12.03 -33.15
#